data_AF-A0A7Y3CEN7-F1
#
_entry.id   AF-A0A7Y3CEN7-F1
#
_cell.length_a   1.000
_cell.length_b   1.000
_cell.length_c   1.000
_cell.angle_alpha   90.00
_cell.angle_beta   90.00
_cell.angle_gamma   90.00
#
_symmetry.space_group_name_H-M   'P 1'
#
loop_
_entity.id
_entity.type
_entity.pdbx_description
1 polymer ?
#
loop_
_entity_poly.entity_id
_entity_poly.type
_entity_poly.pdbx_seq_one_letter_code
_entity_poly.pdbx_strand_id
1 'polypeptide(L)'
;MIILTLAGFLSGFAPNTAIAKTSVQGAMIPMNFTELAQKVKPGVVNIRTVKIVKGGGRVFRHFFGKPFGNNDPFKDFFGPFQQQDPQQREFKQRSLGSGFIIDREGYIVTNNHVVENADQIKVKLANEKEFDAKIVGRDPKTDLALIKIDESSDLVPLKIGDSDALKVGTW
;
A
#
# COMPACT_ATOMS: atom_id res chain seq x y z
N MET A 1 -48.26 -63.58 62.51
CA MET A 1 -49.37 -63.86 61.59
C MET A 1 -48.95 -63.38 60.21
N ILE A 2 -49.07 -64.27 59.23
CA ILE A 2 -48.66 -64.22 57.81
C ILE A 2 -49.39 -63.02 57.14
N ILE A 3 -48.82 -62.27 56.17
CA ILE A 3 -48.84 -62.59 54.74
C ILE A 3 -47.78 -61.80 53.96
N LEU A 4 -47.15 -62.56 53.08
CA LEU A 4 -46.21 -62.31 52.00
C LEU A 4 -46.86 -61.56 50.82
N THR A 5 -46.16 -60.63 50.16
CA THR A 5 -46.26 -60.46 48.69
C THR A 5 -44.98 -59.84 48.14
N LEU A 6 -44.33 -60.62 47.28
CA LEU A 6 -43.12 -60.34 46.53
C LEU A 6 -43.52 -60.10 45.07
N ALA A 7 -43.17 -58.94 44.52
CA ALA A 7 -43.06 -58.66 43.09
C ALA A 7 -42.34 -57.28 43.01
N GLY A 8 -41.29 -57.01 42.26
CA GLY A 8 -40.59 -57.68 41.17
C GLY A 8 -39.78 -56.56 40.49
N PHE A 9 -38.54 -56.85 40.13
CA PHE A 9 -37.56 -56.05 39.37
C PHE A 9 -38.19 -55.15 38.27
N LEU A 10 -37.64 -54.00 37.84
CA LEU A 10 -36.26 -53.69 37.46
C LEU A 10 -35.98 -52.18 37.62
N SER A 11 -34.83 -51.84 38.20
CA SER A 11 -34.19 -50.52 38.04
C SER A 11 -33.69 -50.37 36.62
N GLY A 12 -34.42 -49.64 35.77
CA GLY A 12 -33.96 -49.24 34.46
C GLY A 12 -32.86 -48.18 34.55
N PHE A 13 -31.60 -48.63 34.61
CA PHE A 13 -30.45 -47.80 34.24
C PHE A 13 -30.52 -47.56 32.73
N ALA A 14 -31.01 -46.38 32.31
CA ALA A 14 -30.81 -45.92 30.94
C ALA A 14 -29.38 -45.38 30.83
N PRO A 15 -28.50 -45.95 30.00
CA PRO A 15 -27.24 -45.29 29.68
C PRO A 15 -27.61 -44.08 28.83
N ASN A 16 -27.53 -42.90 29.44
CA ASN A 16 -27.63 -41.64 28.71
C ASN A 16 -26.30 -41.44 27.97
N THR A 17 -26.07 -42.24 26.91
CA THR A 17 -24.99 -41.98 25.95
C THR A 17 -25.41 -40.79 25.11
N ALA A 18 -25.26 -39.61 25.69
CA ALA A 18 -25.12 -38.40 24.91
C ALA A 18 -23.82 -38.53 24.12
N ILE A 19 -23.91 -39.04 22.90
CA ILE A 19 -22.87 -38.84 21.90
C ILE A 19 -22.88 -37.34 21.66
N ALA A 20 -22.00 -36.63 22.36
CA ALA A 20 -21.67 -35.27 22.01
C ALA A 20 -21.22 -35.31 20.55
N LYS A 21 -22.08 -34.85 19.64
CA LYS A 21 -21.64 -34.44 18.31
C LYS A 21 -20.72 -33.25 18.56
N THR A 22 -19.43 -33.53 18.76
CA THR A 22 -18.39 -32.55 18.52
C THR A 22 -18.57 -32.17 17.06
N SER A 23 -19.30 -31.09 16.84
CA SER A 23 -19.28 -30.40 15.58
C SER A 23 -17.85 -29.88 15.46
N VAL A 24 -17.02 -30.65 14.78
CA VAL A 24 -15.83 -30.11 14.16
C VAL A 24 -16.39 -29.18 13.10
N GLN A 25 -16.72 -27.94 13.48
CA GLN A 25 -16.76 -26.85 12.53
C GLN A 25 -15.33 -26.72 12.03
N GLY A 26 -14.97 -27.55 11.05
CA GLY A 26 -13.98 -27.17 10.08
C GLY A 26 -14.50 -25.88 9.47
N ALA A 27 -13.95 -24.75 9.93
CA ALA A 27 -14.20 -23.45 9.37
C ALA A 27 -13.63 -23.44 7.94
N MET A 28 -14.36 -24.04 7.01
CA MET A 28 -14.17 -23.88 5.57
C MET A 28 -15.16 -22.83 5.08
N ILE A 29 -14.94 -21.59 5.51
CA ILE A 29 -15.32 -20.40 4.76
C ILE A 29 -14.06 -19.54 4.81
N PRO A 30 -13.46 -19.12 3.68
CA PRO A 30 -12.43 -18.10 3.74
C PRO A 30 -13.04 -16.92 4.51
N MET A 31 -12.51 -16.59 5.70
CA MET A 31 -12.95 -15.43 6.46
C MET A 31 -13.10 -14.27 5.50
N ASN A 32 -14.27 -13.61 5.51
CA ASN A 32 -14.73 -12.71 4.46
C ASN A 32 -13.70 -11.60 4.18
N PHE A 33 -12.77 -11.86 3.26
CA PHE A 33 -11.64 -10.96 2.95
C PHE A 33 -12.13 -9.58 2.55
N THR A 34 -13.33 -9.52 1.97
CA THR A 34 -14.04 -8.29 1.64
C THR A 34 -14.25 -7.39 2.84
N GLU A 35 -14.69 -7.94 3.98
CA GLU A 35 -14.92 -7.16 5.21
C GLU A 35 -13.59 -6.65 5.78
N LEU A 36 -12.56 -7.49 5.77
CA LEU A 36 -11.22 -7.08 6.20
C LEU A 36 -10.69 -5.95 5.31
N ALA A 37 -10.77 -6.11 4.00
CA ALA A 37 -10.35 -5.12 3.02
C ALA A 37 -11.08 -3.80 3.20
N GLN A 38 -12.40 -3.82 3.40
CA GLN A 38 -13.20 -2.62 3.67
C GLN A 38 -12.76 -1.92 4.96
N LYS A 39 -12.43 -2.70 6.01
CA LYS A 39 -11.98 -2.16 7.29
C LYS A 39 -10.59 -1.54 7.23
N VAL A 40 -9.66 -2.11 6.47
CA VAL A 40 -8.26 -1.64 6.39
C VAL A 40 -8.02 -0.59 5.30
N LYS A 41 -8.85 -0.56 4.25
CA LYS A 41 -8.71 0.36 3.11
C LYS A 41 -8.47 1.83 3.52
N PRO A 42 -9.15 2.40 4.54
CA PRO A 42 -8.91 3.78 4.96
C PRO A 42 -7.49 4.06 5.47
N GLY A 43 -6.77 3.03 5.94
CA GLY A 43 -5.39 3.14 6.41
C GLY A 43 -4.33 2.98 5.31
N VAL A 44 -4.74 2.71 4.07
CA VAL A 44 -3.85 2.58 2.91
C VAL A 44 -3.92 3.87 2.09
N VAL A 45 -2.76 4.38 1.68
CA VAL A 45 -2.64 5.63 0.94
C VAL A 45 -1.94 5.42 -0.41
N ASN A 46 -2.26 6.27 -1.38
CA ASN A 46 -1.53 6.35 -2.63
C ASN A 46 -0.44 7.43 -2.52
N ILE A 47 0.79 7.08 -2.90
CA ILE A 47 1.92 7.99 -2.87
C ILE A 47 2.28 8.35 -4.31
N ARG A 48 2.37 9.64 -4.57
CA ARG A 48 2.74 10.22 -5.86
C ARG A 48 4.00 11.01 -5.68
N THR A 49 5.03 10.68 -6.44
CA THR A 49 6.28 11.44 -6.39
C THR A 49 6.55 12.11 -7.72
N VAL A 50 7.07 13.32 -7.65
CA VAL A 50 7.51 14.08 -8.82
C VAL A 50 8.99 14.36 -8.66
N LYS A 51 9.75 13.94 -9.66
CA LYS A 51 11.16 14.28 -9.84
C LYS A 51 11.27 15.27 -11.00
N ILE A 52 11.81 16.44 -10.72
CA ILE A 52 12.10 17.49 -11.68
C ILE A 52 13.50 17.21 -12.23
N VAL A 53 13.56 16.51 -13.36
CA VAL A 53 14.81 16.25 -14.06
C VAL A 53 15.16 17.50 -14.87
N LYS A 54 16.12 18.27 -14.36
CA LYS A 54 16.69 19.41 -15.08
C LYS A 54 17.65 18.89 -16.15
N GLY A 55 17.21 18.89 -17.42
CA GLY A 55 18.12 18.76 -18.55
C GLY A 55 17.63 17.90 -19.72
N GLY A 56 17.53 18.53 -20.89
CA GLY A 56 17.79 17.84 -22.15
C GLY A 56 19.30 17.52 -22.22
N GLY A 57 19.65 16.27 -21.92
CA GLY A 57 21.03 15.82 -21.93
C GLY A 57 21.74 16.06 -23.26
N ARG A 58 23.08 15.96 -23.27
CA ARG A 58 23.92 16.03 -24.49
C ARG A 58 23.40 15.15 -25.63
N VAL A 59 22.67 14.07 -25.30
CA VAL A 59 22.03 13.15 -26.24
C VAL A 59 20.90 13.80 -27.04
N PHE A 60 20.04 14.65 -26.44
CA PHE A 60 19.02 15.38 -27.19
C PHE A 60 19.65 16.41 -28.14
N ARG A 61 20.77 17.03 -27.70
CA ARG A 61 21.60 17.91 -28.54
C ARG A 61 22.36 17.16 -29.63
N HIS A 62 22.61 15.86 -29.47
CA HIS A 62 23.30 15.03 -30.45
C HIS A 62 22.34 14.39 -31.48
N PHE A 63 21.11 14.09 -31.07
CA PHE A 63 20.07 13.53 -31.95
C PHE A 63 19.23 14.59 -32.67
N PHE A 64 18.93 15.73 -32.04
CA PHE A 64 18.15 16.83 -32.62
C PHE A 64 18.99 18.11 -32.85
N GLY A 65 20.27 18.10 -32.51
CA GLY A 65 21.19 19.16 -32.91
C GLY A 65 21.79 18.83 -34.27
N LYS A 66 21.25 19.46 -35.31
CA LYS A 66 21.89 19.71 -36.61
C LYS A 66 22.81 18.59 -37.12
N PRO A 67 22.28 17.53 -37.76
CA PRO A 67 23.11 16.49 -38.38
C PRO A 67 24.05 17.03 -39.49
N PHE A 68 23.84 18.25 -39.99
CA PHE A 68 24.60 18.85 -41.11
C PHE A 68 25.35 20.16 -40.79
N GLY A 69 25.55 20.50 -39.51
CA GLY A 69 26.30 21.72 -39.16
C GLY A 69 25.66 23.01 -39.72
N ASN A 70 26.48 23.99 -40.13
CA ASN A 70 26.02 25.32 -40.54
C ASN A 70 25.38 25.41 -41.94
N ASN A 71 25.35 24.32 -42.72
CA ASN A 71 24.90 24.30 -44.12
C ASN A 71 23.62 23.47 -44.31
N ASP A 72 22.66 23.58 -43.38
CA ASP A 72 21.38 22.88 -43.49
C ASP A 72 20.43 23.69 -44.39
N PRO A 73 20.12 23.24 -45.63
CA PRO A 73 19.32 24.01 -46.60
C PRO A 73 17.87 24.25 -46.18
N PHE A 74 17.41 23.60 -45.11
CA PHE A 74 16.09 23.77 -44.52
C PHE A 74 16.04 24.84 -43.40
N LYS A 75 17.20 25.40 -43.01
CA LYS A 75 17.30 26.39 -41.92
C LYS A 75 16.53 27.68 -42.19
N ASP A 76 16.47 28.14 -43.43
CA ASP A 76 15.77 29.38 -43.79
C ASP A 76 14.25 29.19 -43.89
N PHE A 77 13.79 27.95 -44.08
CA PHE A 77 12.37 27.59 -44.13
C PHE A 77 11.76 27.41 -42.72
N PHE A 78 12.50 26.84 -41.76
CA PHE A 78 12.03 26.60 -40.38
C PHE A 78 12.62 27.59 -39.35
N GLY A 79 13.52 28.48 -39.77
CA GLY A 79 14.25 29.43 -38.91
C GLY A 79 13.38 30.34 -38.02
N PRO A 80 12.23 30.86 -38.49
CA PRO A 80 11.34 31.67 -37.66
C PRO A 80 10.67 30.87 -36.52
N PHE A 81 10.53 29.55 -36.68
CA PHE A 81 9.93 28.66 -35.67
C PHE A 81 10.96 28.08 -34.69
N GLN A 82 12.25 28.25 -34.96
CA GLN A 82 13.35 27.65 -34.20
C GLN A 82 14.04 28.63 -33.23
N GLN A 83 13.54 29.87 -33.13
CA GLN A 83 13.99 30.89 -32.18
C GLN A 83 13.35 30.80 -30.79
N GLN A 84 12.74 29.65 -30.45
CA GLN A 84 12.47 29.34 -29.04
C GLN A 84 13.68 28.62 -28.48
N ASP A 85 14.52 29.45 -27.86
CA ASP A 85 15.62 29.11 -26.97
C ASP A 85 15.44 27.70 -26.37
N PRO A 86 16.36 26.73 -26.61
CA PRO A 86 16.34 25.44 -25.93
C PRO A 86 16.82 25.61 -24.47
N GLN A 87 16.25 26.57 -23.76
CA GLN A 87 16.36 26.68 -22.32
C GLN A 87 15.65 25.47 -21.73
N GLN A 88 16.48 24.53 -21.25
CA GLN A 88 16.22 23.73 -20.06
C GLN A 88 14.74 23.34 -19.89
N ARG A 89 14.20 22.52 -20.80
CA ARG A 89 12.92 21.87 -20.52
C ARG A 89 13.13 20.99 -19.29
N GLU A 90 12.54 21.39 -18.17
CA GLU A 90 12.42 20.56 -16.98
C GLU A 90 11.48 19.41 -17.30
N PHE A 91 11.99 18.17 -17.29
CA PHE A 91 11.15 17.00 -17.47
C PHE A 91 10.66 16.53 -16.11
N LYS A 92 9.34 16.51 -15.91
CA LYS A 92 8.73 15.96 -14.70
C LYS A 92 8.57 14.45 -14.85
N GLN A 93 9.41 13.69 -14.18
CA GLN A 93 9.23 12.25 -14.04
C GLN A 93 8.29 12.00 -12.86
N ARG A 94 7.24 11.21 -13.08
CA ARG A 94 6.27 10.85 -12.03
C ARG A 94 6.48 9.40 -11.63
N SER A 95 6.34 9.09 -10.35
CA SER A 95 6.28 7.73 -9.83
C SER A 95 5.08 7.56 -8.89
N LEU A 96 4.63 6.32 -8.76
CA LEU A 96 3.46 5.92 -7.97
C LEU A 96 3.87 4.81 -7.03
N GLY A 97 3.31 4.85 -5.81
CA GLY A 97 3.46 3.80 -4.83
C GLY A 97 2.30 3.81 -3.85
N SER A 98 2.43 2.99 -2.82
CA SER A 98 1.46 2.88 -1.73
C SER A 98 2.15 3.07 -0.39
N GLY A 99 1.38 3.40 0.64
CA GLY A 99 1.86 3.45 2.01
C GLY A 99 0.77 3.11 3.01
N PHE A 100 1.17 2.99 4.27
CA PHE A 100 0.30 2.63 5.37
C PHE A 100 0.40 3.67 6.48
N ILE A 101 -0.75 4.18 6.92
CA ILE A 101 -0.83 5.10 8.06
C ILE A 101 -0.62 4.30 9.34
N ILE A 102 0.37 4.69 10.15
CA ILE A 102 0.72 3.97 11.38
C ILE A 102 0.24 4.68 12.65
N ASP A 103 -0.07 5.99 12.59
CA ASP A 103 -0.62 6.73 13.72
C ASP A 103 -1.52 7.91 13.31
N ARG A 104 -2.11 8.56 14.32
CA ARG A 104 -2.98 9.74 14.17
C ARG A 104 -2.21 11.04 13.94
N GLU A 105 -0.89 11.01 14.08
CA GLU A 105 -0.03 12.18 13.87
C GLU A 105 0.42 12.31 12.41
N GLY A 106 -0.01 11.40 11.54
CA GLY A 106 0.27 11.47 10.10
C GLY A 106 1.53 10.74 9.67
N TYR A 107 2.07 9.85 10.50
CA TYR A 107 3.20 9.02 10.07
C TYR A 107 2.75 7.88 9.16
N ILE A 108 3.48 7.72 8.07
CA ILE A 108 3.19 6.76 7.00
C ILE A 108 4.46 5.99 6.66
N VAL A 109 4.36 4.66 6.64
CA VAL A 109 5.42 3.77 6.20
C VAL A 109 5.24 3.42 4.73
N THR A 110 6.32 3.43 3.97
CA THR A 110 6.38 3.05 2.55
C THR A 110 7.75 2.47 2.20
N ASN A 111 7.96 2.13 0.94
CA ASN A 111 9.24 1.70 0.43
C ASN A 111 10.19 2.88 0.19
N ASN A 112 11.48 2.69 0.44
CA ASN A 112 12.50 3.71 0.18
C ASN A 112 12.54 4.07 -1.32
N HIS A 113 12.56 3.08 -2.21
CA HIS A 113 12.65 3.32 -3.65
C HIS A 113 11.50 4.17 -4.23
N VAL A 114 10.35 4.22 -3.55
CA VAL A 114 9.20 5.07 -3.95
C VAL A 114 9.52 6.55 -3.76
N VAL A 115 10.30 6.89 -2.72
CA VAL A 115 10.56 8.27 -2.28
C VAL A 115 11.99 8.75 -2.48
N GLU A 116 12.94 7.84 -2.77
CA GLU A 116 14.40 8.09 -2.72
C GLU A 116 14.89 9.27 -3.57
N ASN A 117 14.19 9.58 -4.66
CA ASN A 117 14.58 10.61 -5.64
C ASN A 117 13.45 11.63 -5.91
N ALA A 118 12.48 11.73 -5.00
CA ALA A 118 11.35 12.62 -5.14
C ALA A 118 11.72 14.04 -4.72
N ASP A 119 11.51 15.02 -5.59
CA ASP A 119 11.57 16.44 -5.20
C ASP A 119 10.29 16.85 -4.48
N GLN A 120 9.17 16.24 -4.86
CA GLN A 120 7.87 16.44 -4.22
C GLN A 120 7.21 15.09 -3.98
N ILE A 121 6.60 14.95 -2.80
CA ILE A 121 5.84 13.76 -2.39
C ILE A 121 4.44 14.22 -2.04
N LYS A 122 3.45 13.69 -2.74
CA LYS A 122 2.03 13.86 -2.45
C LYS A 122 1.42 12.54 -2.01
N VAL A 123 0.62 12.59 -0.97
CA VAL A 123 -0.12 11.45 -0.44
C VAL A 123 -1.60 11.70 -0.70
N LYS A 124 -2.26 10.77 -1.40
CA LYS A 124 -3.71 10.76 -1.59
C LYS A 124 -4.34 9.72 -0.65
N LEU A 125 -5.20 10.17 0.25
CA LEU A 125 -5.96 9.31 1.17
C LEU A 125 -7.14 8.63 0.47
N ALA A 126 -7.76 7.65 1.14
CA ALA A 126 -8.93 6.93 0.63
C ALA A 126 -10.18 7.82 0.43
N ASN A 127 -10.26 8.95 1.14
CA ASN A 127 -11.30 9.98 0.99
C ASN A 127 -10.99 11.00 -0.12
N GLU A 128 -10.00 10.70 -0.97
CA GLU A 128 -9.52 11.52 -2.08
C GLU A 128 -8.78 12.81 -1.75
N LYS A 129 -8.62 13.15 -0.46
CA LYS A 129 -7.82 14.30 -0.04
C LYS A 129 -6.33 14.07 -0.35
N GLU A 130 -5.64 15.11 -0.81
CA GLU A 130 -4.21 15.08 -1.12
C GLU A 130 -3.42 15.99 -0.17
N PHE A 131 -2.28 15.50 0.30
CA PHE A 131 -1.39 16.19 1.23
C PHE A 131 0.05 16.15 0.75
N ASP A 132 0.80 17.22 1.01
CA ASP A 132 2.25 17.18 0.84
C ASP A 132 2.88 16.43 2.02
N ALA A 133 3.84 15.57 1.72
CA ALA A 133 4.53 14.77 2.72
C ALA A 133 6.02 15.12 2.81
N LYS A 134 6.56 15.02 4.01
CA LYS A 134 7.98 15.21 4.30
C LYS A 134 8.60 13.87 4.67
N ILE A 135 9.83 13.65 4.23
CA ILE A 135 10.60 12.48 4.64
C ILE A 135 11.07 12.70 6.08
N VAL A 136 10.73 11.77 6.97
CA VAL A 136 11.21 11.75 8.36
C VAL A 136 12.49 10.92 8.45
N GLY A 137 12.52 9.77 7.78
CA GLY A 137 13.66 8.85 7.79
C GLY A 137 13.60 7.84 6.66
N ARG A 138 14.76 7.29 6.29
CA ARG A 138 14.90 6.28 5.23
C ARG A 138 15.93 5.24 5.63
N ASP A 139 15.67 4.00 5.28
CA ASP A 139 16.61 2.89 5.34
C ASP A 139 16.70 2.20 3.96
N PRO A 140 17.74 2.52 3.17
CA PRO A 140 17.96 1.89 1.88
C PRO A 140 18.27 0.38 1.96
N LYS A 141 18.76 -0.13 3.10
CA LYS A 141 19.15 -1.55 3.22
C LYS A 141 17.94 -2.47 3.28
N THR A 142 16.89 -2.05 3.99
CA THR A 142 15.62 -2.78 4.10
C THR A 142 14.55 -2.24 3.15
N ASP A 143 14.91 -1.27 2.31
CA ASP A 143 13.99 -0.56 1.41
C ASP A 143 12.78 0.05 2.14
N LEU A 144 12.98 0.66 3.32
CA LEU A 144 11.92 1.30 4.10
C LEU A 144 12.07 2.81 4.17
N ALA A 145 10.95 3.53 4.20
CA ALA A 145 10.90 4.94 4.46
C ALA A 145 9.73 5.32 5.36
N LEU A 146 9.96 6.32 6.20
CA LEU A 146 8.96 6.95 7.03
C LEU A 146 8.75 8.37 6.54
N ILE A 147 7.52 8.69 6.17
CA ILE A 147 7.10 10.04 5.76
C ILE A 147 6.01 10.55 6.71
N LYS A 148 5.83 11.87 6.77
CA LYS A 148 4.82 12.52 7.59
C LYS A 148 4.00 13.51 6.76
N ILE A 149 2.69 13.50 6.95
CA ILE A 149 1.77 14.53 6.46
C ILE A 149 1.30 15.40 7.62
N ASP A 150 1.08 16.68 7.35
CA ASP A 150 0.61 17.65 8.33
C ASP A 150 -0.94 17.65 8.35
N GLU A 151 -1.55 16.52 8.77
CA GLU A 151 -3.01 16.34 8.90
C GLU A 151 -3.32 15.37 10.05
N SER A 152 -4.28 15.67 10.92
CA SER A 152 -4.58 14.85 12.12
C SER A 152 -6.04 14.42 12.30
N SER A 153 -7.00 15.04 11.60
CA SER A 153 -8.43 14.88 11.94
C SER A 153 -9.12 13.65 11.34
N ASP A 154 -8.63 13.08 10.23
CA ASP A 154 -9.36 12.03 9.48
C ASP A 154 -8.56 10.74 9.24
N LEU A 155 -7.45 10.56 9.96
CA LEU A 155 -6.57 9.41 9.75
C LEU A 155 -7.11 8.15 10.45
N VAL A 156 -7.02 7.03 9.75
CA VAL A 156 -7.35 5.69 10.25
C VAL A 156 -6.07 4.85 10.30
N PRO A 157 -5.36 4.83 11.43
CA PRO A 157 -4.12 4.07 11.54
C PRO A 157 -4.36 2.57 11.50
N LEU A 158 -3.44 1.84 10.87
CA LEU A 158 -3.41 0.40 10.90
C LEU A 158 -2.69 -0.09 12.14
N LYS A 159 -3.23 -1.15 12.74
CA LYS A 159 -2.57 -1.83 13.85
C LYS A 159 -1.41 -2.68 13.31
N ILE A 160 -0.22 -2.50 13.87
CA ILE A 160 0.93 -3.34 13.57
C ILE A 160 0.72 -4.74 14.18
N GLY A 161 0.91 -5.77 13.36
CA GLY A 161 0.87 -7.17 13.76
C GLY A 161 2.23 -7.67 14.25
N ASP A 162 2.22 -8.82 14.91
CA ASP A 162 3.43 -9.54 15.31
C ASP A 162 3.81 -10.54 14.22
N SER A 163 4.95 -10.32 13.57
CA SER A 163 5.47 -11.20 12.51
C SER A 163 6.05 -12.50 13.03
N ASP A 164 6.54 -12.55 14.27
CA ASP A 164 7.19 -13.73 14.86
C ASP A 164 6.17 -14.83 15.19
N ALA A 165 4.91 -14.44 15.38
CA ALA A 165 3.78 -15.33 15.60
C ALA A 165 3.22 -15.97 14.31
N LEU A 166 3.66 -15.53 13.13
CA LEU A 166 3.17 -16.05 11.85
C LEU A 166 3.69 -17.47 11.58
N LYS A 167 2.85 -18.30 10.95
CA LYS A 167 3.19 -19.67 10.58
C LYS A 167 3.16 -19.83 9.07
N VAL A 168 4.05 -20.64 8.52
CA VAL A 168 4.05 -20.95 7.08
C VAL A 168 2.70 -21.57 6.69
N GLY A 169 2.06 -21.00 5.67
CA GLY A 169 0.74 -21.43 5.18
C GLY A 169 -0.45 -20.60 5.70
N THR A 170 -0.24 -19.64 6.60
CA THR A 170 -1.28 -18.65 6.95
C THR A 170 -1.41 -17.57 5.88
N TRP A 171 -2.63 -17.07 5.66
CA TRP A 171 -2.97 -16.00 4.74
C TRP A 171 -4.09 -15.12 5.31
#